data_AF-A0A073IQB1-F1
#
_entry.id   AF-A0A073IQB1-F1
#
_cell.length_a   1.000
_cell.length_b   1.000
_cell.length_c   1.000
_cell.angle_alpha   90.00
_cell.angle_beta   90.00
_cell.angle_gamma   90.00
#
_symmetry.space_group_name_H-M   'P 1'
#
loop_
_entity.id
_entity.type
_entity.pdbx_description
1 polymer ?
#
loop_
_entity_poly.entity_id
_entity_poly.type
_entity_poly.pdbx_seq_one_letter_code
_entity_poly.pdbx_strand_id
1 'polypeptide(L)'
;MRAHGKRRGFALVTAALFSGVMIFASTLALREARSLFDEKLEEARRLRAENAAAQAAALVGSWLRGELGANAGELFSPSAPPKQEPLITLPQNFFSELEKIYPDYDFSCVTADLYYAPSFSASAAALGLPFVPPRRREDGSVVRYFLQKTSASGKEEERSLFSITRIFGCSMNAEGEIVCVTENETY
;
A
#
# COMPACT_ATOMS: atom_id res chain seq x y z
N MET A 1 44.60 14.72 -64.27
CA MET A 1 43.37 15.12 -63.53
C MET A 1 42.54 13.97 -62.91
N ARG A 2 42.81 12.67 -63.17
CA ARG A 2 42.00 11.55 -62.62
C ARG A 2 42.21 11.21 -61.13
N ALA A 3 43.32 11.62 -60.51
CA ALA A 3 43.64 11.28 -59.10
C ALA A 3 42.82 12.07 -58.06
N HIS A 4 42.40 13.30 -58.37
CA HIS A 4 41.62 14.13 -57.44
C HIS A 4 40.17 13.65 -57.26
N GLY A 5 39.56 13.06 -58.29
CA GLY A 5 38.20 12.52 -58.22
C GLY A 5 38.10 11.25 -57.35
N LYS A 6 39.11 10.36 -57.40
CA LYS A 6 39.17 9.15 -56.56
C LYS A 6 39.32 9.47 -55.07
N ARG A 7 40.14 10.46 -54.70
CA ARG A 7 40.31 10.90 -53.30
C ARG A 7 39.04 11.56 -52.73
N ARG A 8 38.33 12.36 -53.53
CA ARG A 8 37.04 12.96 -53.12
C ARG A 8 35.93 11.91 -52.98
N GLY A 9 35.87 10.91 -53.86
CA GLY A 9 34.95 9.79 -53.73
C GLY A 9 35.21 8.94 -52.48
N PHE A 10 36.48 8.66 -52.17
CA PHE A 10 36.85 7.95 -50.94
C PHE A 10 36.46 8.72 -49.67
N ALA A 11 36.68 10.04 -49.64
CA ALA A 11 36.28 10.90 -48.53
C ALA A 11 34.75 10.97 -48.34
N LEU A 12 33.98 10.95 -49.42
CA LEU A 12 32.51 10.90 -49.37
C LEU A 12 32.00 9.56 -48.82
N VAL A 13 32.61 8.45 -49.24
CA VAL A 13 32.24 7.11 -48.74
C VAL A 13 32.60 6.94 -47.27
N THR A 14 33.78 7.42 -46.84
CA THR A 14 34.13 7.38 -45.42
C THR A 14 33.23 8.29 -44.58
N ALA A 15 32.91 9.50 -45.04
CA ALA A 15 31.96 10.38 -44.35
C ALA A 15 30.56 9.75 -44.23
N ALA A 16 30.08 9.10 -45.30
CA ALA A 16 28.80 8.39 -45.28
C ALA A 16 28.81 7.22 -44.28
N LEU A 17 29.87 6.39 -44.27
CA LEU A 17 30.03 5.30 -43.31
C LEU A 17 30.08 5.82 -41.87
N PHE A 18 30.85 6.86 -41.59
CA PHE A 18 30.90 7.47 -40.25
C PHE A 18 29.54 8.04 -39.84
N SER A 19 28.82 8.71 -40.75
CA SER A 19 27.47 9.21 -40.45
C SER A 19 26.49 8.08 -40.15
N GLY A 20 26.54 6.97 -40.89
CA GLY A 20 25.71 5.79 -40.65
C GLY A 20 26.02 5.12 -39.30
N VAL A 21 27.30 4.99 -38.96
CA VAL A 21 27.74 4.47 -37.66
C VAL A 21 27.27 5.39 -36.52
N MET A 22 27.38 6.71 -36.68
CA MET A 22 26.92 7.67 -35.66
C MET A 22 25.41 7.64 -35.47
N ILE A 23 24.63 7.51 -36.55
CA ILE A 23 23.17 7.36 -36.46
C ILE A 23 22.83 6.05 -35.74
N PHE A 24 23.47 4.94 -36.11
CA PHE A 24 23.24 3.65 -35.49
C PHE A 24 23.63 3.61 -34.00
N ALA A 25 24.76 4.21 -33.63
CA ALA A 25 25.16 4.35 -32.24
C ALA A 25 24.17 5.22 -31.45
N SER A 26 23.67 6.30 -32.05
CA SER A 26 22.69 7.20 -31.43
C SER A 26 21.34 6.50 -31.21
N THR A 27 20.87 5.68 -32.16
CA THR A 27 19.61 4.94 -32.00
C THR A 27 19.72 3.85 -30.93
N LEU A 28 20.88 3.19 -30.81
CA LEU A 28 21.16 2.24 -29.74
C LEU A 28 21.17 2.93 -28.37
N ALA A 29 21.88 4.04 -28.23
CA ALA A 29 21.92 4.83 -27.01
C ALA A 29 20.53 5.36 -26.61
N LEU A 30 19.72 5.82 -27.58
CA LEU A 30 18.34 6.24 -27.33
C LEU A 30 17.45 5.09 -26.85
N ARG A 31 17.64 3.89 -27.42
CA ARG A 31 16.88 2.71 -27.02
C ARG A 31 17.23 2.28 -25.60
N GLU A 32 18.51 2.23 -25.25
CA GLU A 32 18.97 1.91 -23.89
C GLU A 32 18.52 2.96 -22.88
N ALA A 33 18.66 4.24 -23.21
CA ALA A 33 18.17 5.33 -22.37
C ALA A 33 16.67 5.19 -22.13
N ARG A 34 15.88 4.93 -23.17
CA ARG A 34 14.43 4.73 -23.05
C ARG A 34 14.08 3.54 -22.16
N SER A 35 14.76 2.41 -22.30
CA SER A 35 14.51 1.26 -21.42
C SER A 35 14.82 1.56 -19.96
N LEU A 36 15.91 2.29 -19.68
CA LEU A 36 16.26 2.70 -18.31
C LEU A 36 15.25 3.72 -17.75
N PHE A 37 14.76 4.64 -18.58
CA PHE A 37 13.72 5.58 -18.18
C PHE A 37 12.41 4.86 -17.85
N ASP A 38 11.99 3.90 -18.68
CA ASP A 38 10.77 3.13 -18.45
C ASP A 38 10.87 2.30 -17.16
N GLU A 39 12.02 1.65 -16.91
CA GLU A 39 12.28 0.91 -15.68
C GLU A 39 12.21 1.82 -14.43
N LYS A 40 12.88 2.99 -14.48
CA LYS A 40 12.88 3.94 -13.36
C LYS A 40 11.51 4.56 -13.11
N LEU A 41 10.74 4.76 -14.17
CA LEU A 41 9.37 5.26 -14.09
C LEU A 41 8.46 4.23 -13.40
N GLU A 42 8.58 2.94 -13.71
CA GLU A 42 7.85 1.87 -13.03
C GLU A 42 8.25 1.75 -11.56
N GLU A 43 9.55 1.81 -11.25
CA GLU A 43 10.04 1.81 -9.87
C GLU A 43 9.47 2.99 -9.06
N ALA A 44 9.47 4.19 -9.65
CA ALA A 44 8.91 5.39 -9.03
C ALA A 44 7.39 5.28 -8.82
N ARG A 45 6.65 4.69 -9.77
CA ARG A 45 5.20 4.44 -9.65
C ARG A 45 4.89 3.48 -8.52
N ARG A 46 5.64 2.38 -8.44
CA ARG A 46 5.52 1.39 -7.36
C ARG A 46 5.77 2.04 -6.00
N LEU A 47 6.89 2.75 -5.85
CA LEU A 47 7.21 3.44 -4.59
C LEU A 47 6.14 4.47 -4.20
N ARG A 48 5.53 5.14 -5.20
CA ARG A 48 4.43 6.07 -4.95
C ARG A 48 3.18 5.35 -4.43
N ALA A 49 2.82 4.20 -5.00
CA ALA A 49 1.70 3.39 -4.53
C ALA A 49 1.95 2.84 -3.11
N GLU A 50 3.16 2.35 -2.85
CA GLU A 50 3.58 1.87 -1.52
C GLU A 50 3.48 2.99 -0.48
N ASN A 51 3.99 4.19 -0.79
CA ASN A 51 3.91 5.34 0.11
C ASN A 51 2.47 5.82 0.33
N ALA A 52 1.65 5.87 -0.73
CA ALA A 52 0.24 6.23 -0.64
C ALA A 52 -0.52 5.29 0.31
N ALA A 53 -0.34 3.98 0.15
CA ALA A 53 -0.94 2.98 1.02
C ALA A 53 -0.40 3.06 2.46
N ALA A 54 0.90 3.31 2.65
CA ALA A 54 1.51 3.48 3.97
C ALA A 54 0.93 4.67 4.73
N GLN A 55 0.76 5.80 4.04
CA GLN A 55 0.12 6.99 4.62
C GLN A 55 -1.35 6.72 4.94
N ALA A 56 -2.10 6.08 4.03
CA ALA A 56 -3.48 5.68 4.28
C ALA A 56 -3.58 4.75 5.51
N ALA A 57 -2.71 3.75 5.61
CA ALA A 57 -2.70 2.79 6.71
C ALA A 57 -2.35 3.46 8.05
N ALA A 58 -1.42 4.42 8.05
CA ALA A 58 -1.08 5.22 9.22
C ALA A 58 -2.24 6.12 9.67
N LEU A 59 -2.94 6.75 8.73
CA LEU A 59 -4.11 7.60 8.99
C LEU A 59 -5.27 6.80 9.59
N VAL A 60 -5.62 5.66 8.99
CA VAL A 60 -6.67 4.78 9.54
C VAL A 60 -6.26 4.25 10.92
N GLY A 61 -4.99 3.88 11.10
CA GLY A 61 -4.50 3.37 12.39
C GLY A 61 -4.55 4.41 13.50
N SER A 62 -4.32 5.70 13.20
CA SER A 62 -4.46 6.77 14.20
C SER A 62 -5.92 7.05 14.53
N TRP A 63 -6.80 7.05 13.52
CA TRP A 63 -8.25 7.20 13.71
C TRP A 63 -8.83 6.09 14.57
N LEU A 64 -8.52 4.82 14.26
CA LEU A 64 -9.07 3.68 14.99
C LEU A 64 -8.68 3.70 16.47
N ARG A 65 -7.44 4.12 16.80
CA ARG A 65 -7.04 4.28 18.21
C ARG A 65 -7.93 5.30 18.95
N GLY A 66 -8.32 6.38 18.27
CA GLY A 66 -9.29 7.34 18.80
C GLY A 66 -10.68 6.73 19.01
N GLU A 67 -11.19 5.99 18.03
CA GLU A 67 -12.50 5.33 18.11
C GLU A 67 -12.57 4.26 19.20
N LEU A 68 -11.52 3.47 19.35
CA LEU A 68 -11.42 2.48 20.42
C LEU A 68 -11.39 3.18 21.78
N GLY A 69 -10.66 4.30 21.90
CA GLY A 69 -10.57 5.08 23.15
C GLY A 69 -11.92 5.59 23.64
N ALA A 70 -12.80 6.01 22.71
CA ALA A 70 -14.15 6.45 23.03
C ALA A 70 -15.05 5.31 23.56
N ASN A 71 -14.77 4.06 23.20
CA ASN A 71 -15.63 2.89 23.46
C ASN A 71 -14.98 1.82 24.38
N ALA A 72 -13.92 2.18 25.11
CA ALA A 72 -13.04 1.23 25.79
C ALA A 72 -13.76 0.31 26.80
N GLY A 73 -14.67 0.87 27.61
CA GLY A 73 -15.27 0.15 28.74
C GLY A 73 -16.09 -1.09 28.36
N GLU A 74 -16.80 -1.04 27.23
CA GLU A 74 -17.61 -2.18 26.75
C GLU A 74 -16.76 -3.20 25.99
N LEU A 75 -15.74 -2.70 25.29
CA LEU A 75 -14.99 -3.49 24.32
C LEU A 75 -13.99 -4.44 24.98
N PHE A 76 -13.30 -4.01 26.04
CA PHE A 76 -12.22 -4.78 26.66
C PHE A 76 -12.66 -5.62 27.86
N SER A 77 -13.97 -5.78 28.08
CA SER A 77 -14.46 -6.68 29.14
C SER A 77 -14.15 -8.15 28.81
N PRO A 78 -13.60 -8.95 29.75
CA PRO A 78 -13.36 -10.39 29.53
C PRO A 78 -14.63 -11.19 29.22
N SER A 79 -15.80 -10.68 29.62
CA SER A 79 -17.12 -11.28 29.39
C SER A 79 -17.85 -10.68 28.19
N ALA A 80 -17.22 -9.77 27.44
CA ALA A 80 -17.81 -9.20 26.23
C ALA A 80 -18.11 -10.34 25.24
N PRO A 81 -19.33 -10.43 24.70
CA PRO A 81 -19.66 -11.46 23.71
C PRO A 81 -18.96 -11.17 22.36
N PRO A 82 -18.87 -12.18 21.48
CA PRO A 82 -18.40 -11.99 20.11
C PRO A 82 -19.24 -10.93 19.38
N LYS A 83 -18.59 -10.08 18.59
CA LYS A 83 -19.29 -9.05 17.80
C LYS A 83 -20.09 -9.69 16.67
N GLN A 84 -21.39 -9.38 16.60
CA GLN A 84 -22.23 -9.82 15.49
C GLN A 84 -21.86 -9.08 14.19
N GLU A 85 -21.57 -7.78 14.30
CA GLU A 85 -21.09 -6.92 13.22
C GLU A 85 -19.67 -6.46 13.57
N PRO A 86 -18.64 -7.20 13.13
CA PRO A 86 -17.25 -6.91 13.51
C PRO A 86 -16.58 -5.86 12.63
N LEU A 87 -17.21 -5.47 11.51
CA LEU A 87 -16.66 -4.49 10.58
C LEU A 87 -16.83 -3.08 11.14
N ILE A 88 -15.73 -2.34 11.19
CA ILE A 88 -15.69 -0.96 11.67
C ILE A 88 -15.65 -0.06 10.43
N THR A 89 -16.72 0.72 10.24
CA THR A 89 -16.89 1.57 9.06
C THR A 89 -16.16 2.89 9.24
N LEU A 90 -15.40 3.30 8.22
CA LEU A 90 -14.76 4.61 8.20
C LEU A 90 -15.78 5.73 8.00
N PRO A 91 -15.51 6.94 8.52
CA PRO A 91 -16.30 8.13 8.19
C PRO A 91 -16.39 8.37 6.68
N GLN A 92 -17.48 8.98 6.24
CA GLN A 92 -17.57 9.43 4.84
C GLN A 92 -16.44 10.41 4.52
N ASN A 93 -15.89 10.29 3.31
CA ASN A 93 -14.80 11.14 2.82
C ASN A 93 -13.52 11.09 3.68
N PHE A 94 -13.29 9.98 4.40
CA PHE A 94 -12.12 9.81 5.27
C PHE A 94 -10.79 10.05 4.56
N PHE A 95 -10.68 9.62 3.29
CA PHE A 95 -9.45 9.75 2.50
C PHE A 95 -9.37 11.04 1.68
N SER A 96 -10.33 11.97 1.79
CA SER A 96 -10.42 13.15 0.91
C SER A 96 -9.16 14.03 0.91
N GLU A 97 -8.49 14.23 2.04
CA GLU A 97 -7.21 14.96 2.08
C GLU A 97 -6.07 14.18 1.42
N LEU A 98 -6.07 12.85 1.56
CA LEU A 98 -5.08 11.98 0.94
C LEU A 98 -5.26 11.93 -0.58
N GLU A 99 -6.50 11.94 -1.06
CA GLU A 99 -6.88 12.02 -2.47
C GLU A 99 -6.41 13.35 -3.11
N LYS A 100 -6.32 14.45 -2.36
CA LYS A 100 -5.72 15.70 -2.88
C LYS A 100 -4.21 15.55 -3.11
N ILE A 101 -3.53 14.76 -2.27
CA ILE A 101 -2.08 14.51 -2.37
C ILE A 101 -1.78 13.46 -3.45
N TYR A 102 -2.67 12.47 -3.58
CA TYR A 102 -2.58 11.34 -4.51
C TYR A 102 -3.83 11.29 -5.41
N PRO A 103 -4.00 12.26 -6.32
CA PRO A 103 -5.22 12.37 -7.14
C PRO A 103 -5.45 11.17 -8.06
N ASP A 104 -4.38 10.47 -8.43
CA ASP A 104 -4.41 9.31 -9.32
C ASP A 104 -4.74 7.99 -8.62
N TYR A 105 -4.97 8.03 -7.29
CA TYR A 105 -5.23 6.84 -6.48
C TYR A 105 -6.61 6.91 -5.82
N ASP A 106 -7.22 5.75 -5.69
CA ASP A 106 -8.37 5.49 -4.82
C ASP A 106 -7.91 4.73 -3.59
N PHE A 107 -8.51 5.06 -2.45
CA PHE A 107 -8.17 4.46 -1.17
C PHE A 107 -9.35 3.67 -0.62
N SER A 108 -9.05 2.50 -0.06
CA SER A 108 -10.03 1.70 0.65
C SER A 108 -9.42 1.09 1.89
N CYS A 109 -10.25 0.82 2.89
CA CYS A 109 -9.82 0.08 4.06
C CYS A 109 -10.93 -0.78 4.61
N VAL A 110 -10.58 -2.02 4.96
CA VAL A 110 -11.41 -2.91 5.76
C VAL A 110 -10.77 -3.01 7.14
N THR A 111 -11.54 -2.63 8.16
CA THR A 111 -11.15 -2.78 9.57
C THR A 111 -12.13 -3.73 10.24
N ALA A 112 -11.62 -4.74 10.96
CA ALA A 112 -12.45 -5.74 11.61
C ALA A 112 -11.94 -6.10 13.00
N ASP A 113 -12.87 -6.28 13.94
CA ASP A 113 -12.65 -7.00 15.19
C ASP A 113 -12.54 -8.50 14.91
N LEU A 114 -11.46 -9.13 15.34
CA LEU A 114 -11.21 -10.56 15.09
C LEU A 114 -11.98 -11.48 16.03
N TYR A 115 -12.66 -10.91 17.04
CA TYR A 115 -13.58 -11.65 17.90
C TYR A 115 -15.03 -11.49 17.45
N TYR A 116 -15.36 -12.17 16.35
CA TYR A 116 -16.68 -12.12 15.72
C TYR A 116 -17.54 -13.35 16.00
N ALA A 117 -18.87 -13.17 15.92
CA ALA A 117 -19.83 -14.24 16.13
C ALA A 117 -19.78 -15.28 15.00
N PRO A 118 -20.14 -16.55 15.27
CA PRO A 118 -20.17 -17.61 14.26
C PRO A 118 -21.03 -17.28 13.02
N SER A 119 -22.07 -16.45 13.18
CA SER A 119 -22.91 -15.97 12.08
C SER A 119 -22.14 -15.16 11.02
N PHE A 120 -21.01 -14.55 11.38
CA PHE A 120 -20.17 -13.78 10.47
C PHE A 120 -19.08 -14.63 9.79
N SER A 121 -18.91 -15.90 10.17
CA SER A 121 -17.80 -16.76 9.71
C SER A 121 -17.67 -16.88 8.19
N ALA A 122 -18.78 -16.94 7.45
CA ALA A 122 -18.76 -16.99 5.98
C ALA A 122 -18.20 -15.69 5.37
N SER A 123 -18.59 -14.54 5.91
CA SER A 123 -18.08 -13.22 5.48
C SER A 123 -16.61 -13.05 5.87
N ALA A 124 -16.23 -13.50 7.07
CA ALA A 124 -14.85 -13.52 7.53
C ALA A 124 -13.95 -14.35 6.59
N ALA A 125 -14.42 -15.54 6.17
CA ALA A 125 -13.69 -16.38 5.22
C ALA A 125 -13.49 -15.69 3.86
N ALA A 126 -14.53 -15.02 3.33
CA ALA A 126 -14.44 -14.27 2.08
C ALA A 126 -13.46 -13.08 2.16
N LEU A 127 -13.33 -12.48 3.35
CA LEU A 127 -12.42 -11.36 3.62
C LEU A 127 -11.02 -11.79 4.10
N GLY A 128 -10.79 -13.09 4.31
CA GLY A 128 -9.55 -13.62 4.86
C GLY A 128 -9.29 -13.24 6.32
N LEU A 129 -10.34 -12.98 7.10
CA LEU A 129 -10.25 -12.60 8.51
C LEU A 129 -10.12 -13.85 9.40
N PRO A 130 -9.06 -13.97 10.22
CA PRO A 130 -8.95 -15.05 11.19
C PRO A 130 -9.80 -14.77 12.44
N PHE A 131 -10.32 -15.83 13.08
CA PHE A 131 -10.97 -15.68 14.37
C PHE A 131 -9.93 -15.68 15.50
N VAL A 132 -9.95 -14.65 16.34
CA VAL A 132 -9.03 -14.53 17.47
C VAL A 132 -9.80 -14.10 18.73
N PRO A 133 -9.95 -14.98 19.74
CA PRO A 133 -10.62 -14.61 20.98
C PRO A 133 -9.75 -13.66 21.82
N PRO A 134 -10.36 -12.82 22.68
CA PRO A 134 -9.62 -11.96 23.59
C PRO A 134 -8.73 -12.79 24.53
N ARG A 135 -7.54 -12.28 24.83
CA ARG A 135 -6.58 -12.95 25.71
C ARG A 135 -6.36 -12.13 26.97
N ARG A 136 -6.36 -12.80 28.13
CA ARG A 136 -6.02 -12.17 29.40
C ARG A 136 -4.51 -12.23 29.62
N ARG A 137 -3.90 -11.10 29.99
CA ARG A 137 -2.49 -11.02 30.39
C ARG A 137 -2.33 -11.27 31.89
N GLU A 138 -1.09 -11.48 32.31
CA GLU A 138 -0.72 -11.70 33.72
C GLU A 138 -1.05 -10.51 34.61
N ASP A 139 -0.99 -9.29 34.07
CA ASP A 139 -1.40 -8.04 34.73
C ASP A 139 -2.92 -7.87 34.85
N GLY A 140 -3.70 -8.83 34.37
CA GLY A 140 -5.16 -8.83 34.39
C GLY A 140 -5.83 -8.10 33.22
N SER A 141 -5.06 -7.39 32.38
CA SER A 141 -5.58 -6.70 31.19
C SER A 141 -6.05 -7.68 30.12
N VAL A 142 -6.98 -7.24 29.27
CA VAL A 142 -7.50 -8.02 28.14
C VAL A 142 -6.97 -7.44 26.84
N VAL A 143 -6.35 -8.30 26.04
CA VAL A 143 -5.94 -8.01 24.66
C VAL A 143 -7.06 -8.43 23.72
N ARG A 144 -7.53 -7.49 22.90
CA ARG A 144 -8.40 -7.71 21.75
C ARG A 144 -7.65 -7.46 20.46
N TYR A 145 -8.01 -8.21 19.43
CA TYR A 145 -7.29 -8.23 18.17
C TYR A 145 -8.13 -7.65 17.05
N PHE A 146 -7.47 -6.84 16.22
CA PHE A 146 -8.08 -6.23 15.05
C PHE A 146 -7.21 -6.46 13.83
N LEU A 147 -7.85 -6.56 12.67
CA LEU A 147 -7.19 -6.56 11.38
C LEU A 147 -7.59 -5.31 10.62
N GLN A 148 -6.60 -4.66 10.02
CA GLN A 148 -6.79 -3.54 9.13
C GLN A 148 -6.09 -3.85 7.82
N LYS A 149 -6.86 -3.91 6.73
CA LYS A 149 -6.36 -4.02 5.37
C LYS A 149 -6.63 -2.72 4.65
N THR A 150 -5.58 -1.96 4.37
CA THR A 150 -5.67 -0.67 3.67
C THR A 150 -5.04 -0.81 2.29
N SER A 151 -5.74 -0.36 1.26
CA SER A 151 -5.31 -0.46 -0.13
C SER A 151 -5.28 0.91 -0.79
N ALA A 152 -4.29 1.10 -1.65
CA ALA A 152 -4.26 2.18 -2.65
C ALA A 152 -4.25 1.54 -4.05
N SER A 153 -5.18 1.96 -4.90
CA SER A 153 -5.31 1.49 -6.28
C SER A 153 -5.23 2.66 -7.25
N GLY A 154 -4.42 2.55 -8.30
CA GLY A 154 -4.40 3.56 -9.35
C GLY A 154 -5.70 3.58 -10.15
N LYS A 155 -6.16 4.78 -10.52
CA LYS A 155 -7.42 4.99 -11.25
C LYS A 155 -7.40 4.55 -12.72
N GLU A 156 -6.21 4.41 -13.32
CA GLU A 156 -6.06 3.88 -14.68
C GLU A 156 -5.88 2.35 -14.64
N GLU A 157 -6.52 1.64 -15.58
CA GLU A 157 -6.78 0.17 -15.61
C GLU A 157 -5.59 -0.79 -15.39
N GLU A 158 -4.34 -0.31 -15.31
CA GLU A 158 -3.15 -1.14 -15.08
C GLU A 158 -2.29 -0.73 -13.87
N ARG A 159 -2.70 0.24 -13.04
CA ARG A 159 -1.77 0.86 -12.10
C ARG A 159 -1.87 0.29 -10.68
N SER A 160 -1.01 -0.71 -10.42
CA SER A 160 -0.48 -1.08 -9.09
C SER A 160 -1.47 -1.00 -7.93
N LEU A 161 -2.14 -2.12 -7.61
CA LEU A 161 -2.77 -2.28 -6.32
C LEU A 161 -1.68 -2.58 -5.28
N PHE A 162 -1.58 -1.74 -4.25
CA PHE A 162 -0.77 -2.05 -3.09
C PHE A 162 -1.66 -2.09 -1.87
N SER A 163 -1.48 -3.12 -1.03
CA SER A 163 -2.29 -3.31 0.17
C SER A 163 -1.42 -3.62 1.36
N ILE A 164 -1.57 -2.84 2.42
CA ILE A 164 -0.93 -3.10 3.70
C ILE A 164 -1.96 -3.78 4.59
N THR A 165 -1.60 -4.96 5.10
CA THR A 165 -2.41 -5.65 6.11
C THR A 165 -1.68 -5.62 7.44
N ARG A 166 -2.37 -5.14 8.48
CA ARG A 166 -1.87 -5.07 9.86
C ARG A 166 -2.79 -5.85 10.77
N ILE A 167 -2.20 -6.64 11.64
CA ILE A 167 -2.89 -7.20 12.81
C ILE A 167 -2.26 -6.57 14.04
N PHE A 168 -3.10 -6.00 14.91
CA PHE A 168 -2.65 -5.39 16.15
C PHE A 168 -3.53 -5.85 17.31
N GLY A 169 -2.87 -6.05 18.45
CA GLY A 169 -3.51 -6.30 19.73
C GLY A 169 -3.65 -4.99 20.48
N CYS A 170 -4.86 -4.65 20.90
CA CYS A 170 -5.14 -3.53 21.78
C CYS A 170 -5.50 -4.05 23.17
N SER A 171 -5.02 -3.38 24.22
CA SER A 171 -5.38 -3.66 25.60
C SER A 171 -5.62 -2.37 26.35
N MET A 172 -6.55 -2.40 27.31
CA MET A 172 -6.75 -1.30 28.25
C MET A 172 -5.85 -1.50 29.47
N ASN A 173 -5.08 -0.47 29.85
CA ASN A 173 -4.27 -0.47 31.07
C ASN A 173 -5.13 -0.19 32.32
N ALA A 174 -4.50 -0.21 33.51
CA ALA A 174 -5.19 0.02 34.78
C ALA A 174 -5.77 1.44 34.90
N GLU A 175 -5.19 2.39 34.17
CA GLU A 175 -5.61 3.79 34.08
C GLU A 175 -6.77 4.01 33.10
N GLY A 176 -7.19 2.97 32.36
CA GLY A 176 -8.27 3.06 31.36
C GLY A 176 -7.82 3.53 29.98
N GLU A 177 -6.53 3.69 29.74
CA GLU A 177 -5.96 4.04 28.44
C GLU A 177 -5.78 2.80 27.56
N ILE A 178 -6.01 2.95 26.26
CA ILE A 178 -5.82 1.87 25.29
C ILE A 178 -4.41 1.94 24.71
N VAL A 179 -3.70 0.83 24.84
CA VAL A 179 -2.41 0.58 24.21
C VAL A 179 -2.61 -0.43 23.08
N CYS A 180 -2.35 -0.02 21.84
CA CYS A 180 -2.36 -0.89 20.67
C CYS A 180 -0.94 -1.18 20.19
N VAL A 181 -0.60 -2.45 20.03
CA VAL A 181 0.71 -2.92 19.56
C VAL A 181 0.49 -3.69 18.26
N THR A 182 1.20 -3.31 17.19
CA THR A 182 1.22 -4.06 15.95
C THR A 182 1.95 -5.38 16.16
N GLU A 183 1.25 -6.50 15.96
CA GLU A 183 1.84 -7.83 16.11
C GLU A 183 2.36 -8.39 14.79
N ASN A 184 1.70 -8.07 13.67
CA ASN A 184 2.13 -8.45 12.33
C ASN A 184 1.78 -7.37 11.31
N GLU A 185 2.72 -7.10 10.39
CA GLU A 185 2.53 -6.22 9.24
C GLU A 185 3.03 -6.92 7.98
N THR A 186 2.17 -6.99 6.96
CA THR A 186 2.49 -7.59 5.66
C THR A 186 2.23 -6.58 4.55
N TYR A 187 3.17 -6.52 3.61
CA TYR A 187 3.23 -5.63 2.44
C TYR A 187 2.85 -6.37 1.16
#